data_AF-A0A518X9G7-F1
#
_entry.id   AF-A0A518X9G7-F1
#
_cell.length_a   1.000
_cell.length_b   1.000
_cell.length_c   1.000
_cell.angle_alpha   90.00
_cell.angle_beta   90.00
_cell.angle_gamma   90.00
#
_symmetry.space_group_name_H-M   'P 1'
#
loop_
_entity.id
_entity.type
_entity.pdbx_description
1 polymer ?
#
loop_
_entity_poly.entity_id
_entity_poly.type
_entity_poly.pdbx_seq_one_letter_code
_entity_poly.pdbx_strand_id
1 'polypeptide(L)'
;MPHHKRGLLAVDKQGNRVLFLNPDSFAVEQELNALPPRPHELLMLPALEKAYVPIYGDGVHGDNPHPGHKIAVIDLRQRTIKGFIDLSPLRAPHSGQLGRDGKVYLCCENSAAVAVIDPLTDTLEKQIALPSHNAHRLTLSPSGRKLFTENEEDASITVVDLCEAEGRIIDNILLPGPIAGIAASPKHPYLVTSAADAPLLYVVDRQSHRIRQRITLPGHQKPCQVVRFSASGDRLVAIGDQEPVVTLFDDLLNPLGDIAVGHRPMDGCFSADNRSLLIANEGDGSLSLIDLAQMKVIATPQAGTGCEVLSYFELR
;
A
#
# COMPACT_ATOMS: atom_id res chain seq x y z
N MET A 1 -11.39 7.38 28.71
CA MET A 1 -10.73 8.34 27.79
C MET A 1 -11.66 8.53 26.61
N PRO A 2 -11.92 9.76 26.13
CA PRO A 2 -12.78 9.93 24.96
C PRO A 2 -12.08 9.31 23.75
N HIS A 3 -12.65 8.25 23.18
CA HIS A 3 -12.12 7.60 22.00
C HIS A 3 -12.06 8.62 20.86
N HIS A 4 -10.86 8.94 20.40
CA HIS A 4 -10.67 9.91 19.33
C HIS A 4 -11.35 9.39 18.06
N LYS A 5 -12.30 10.16 17.53
CA LYS A 5 -12.98 9.86 16.26
C LYS A 5 -12.04 9.93 15.07
N ARG A 6 -10.83 10.47 15.21
CA ARG A 6 -9.83 10.53 14.14
C ARG A 6 -8.45 10.21 14.67
N GLY A 7 -7.56 9.70 13.82
CA GLY A 7 -6.19 9.40 14.19
C GLY A 7 -5.34 8.94 13.01
N LEU A 8 -4.12 8.56 13.32
CA LEU A 8 -3.21 7.85 12.42
C LEU A 8 -2.98 6.45 12.96
N LEU A 9 -3.01 5.46 12.08
CA LEU A 9 -2.52 4.12 12.39
C LEU A 9 -1.25 3.87 11.57
N ALA A 10 -0.20 3.40 12.22
CA ALA A 10 1.06 3.06 11.59
C ALA A 10 1.48 1.63 11.93
N VAL A 11 2.13 0.96 10.98
CA VAL A 11 2.71 -0.37 11.16
C VAL A 11 4.22 -0.20 11.34
N ASP A 12 4.68 -0.47 12.56
CA ASP A 12 6.10 -0.53 12.90
C ASP A 12 6.58 -1.98 12.70
N LYS A 13 6.94 -2.29 11.45
CA LYS A 13 7.37 -3.64 11.03
C LYS A 13 8.52 -4.14 11.89
N GLN A 14 9.55 -3.31 12.09
CA GLN A 14 10.75 -3.70 12.84
C GLN A 14 10.47 -3.83 14.34
N GLY A 15 9.53 -3.03 14.86
CA GLY A 15 9.07 -3.11 16.25
C GLY A 15 8.04 -4.20 16.53
N ASN A 16 7.57 -4.94 15.51
CA ASN A 16 6.50 -5.94 15.62
C ASN A 16 5.23 -5.40 16.29
N ARG A 17 4.84 -4.16 15.95
CA ARG A 17 3.73 -3.47 16.61
C ARG A 17 2.96 -2.56 15.66
N VAL A 18 1.75 -2.22 16.08
CA VAL A 18 0.94 -1.16 15.47
C VAL A 18 0.91 0.04 16.43
N LEU A 19 0.99 1.23 15.87
CA LEU A 19 1.02 2.49 16.61
C LEU A 19 -0.24 3.30 16.27
N PHE A 20 -0.93 3.79 17.29
CA PHE A 20 -1.91 4.87 17.14
C PHE A 20 -1.21 6.18 17.41
N LEU A 21 -1.20 7.08 16.44
CA LEU A 21 -0.59 8.40 16.55
C LEU A 21 -1.67 9.48 16.56
N ASN A 22 -1.37 10.56 17.28
CA ASN A 22 -2.12 11.79 17.18
C ASN A 22 -2.00 12.34 15.73
N PRO A 23 -3.10 12.69 15.07
CA PRO A 23 -3.08 13.09 13.66
C PRO A 23 -2.50 14.49 13.41
N ASP A 24 -2.31 15.31 14.46
CA ASP A 24 -1.79 16.68 14.35
C ASP A 24 -0.37 16.79 14.89
N SER A 25 -0.09 16.20 16.06
CA SER A 25 1.24 16.24 16.68
C SER A 25 2.13 15.08 16.25
N PHE A 26 1.56 14.03 15.66
CA PHE A 26 2.23 12.77 15.31
C PHE A 26 2.86 12.05 16.52
N ALA A 27 2.49 12.44 17.74
CA ALA A 27 2.92 11.72 18.93
C ALA A 27 2.24 10.36 19.00
N VAL A 28 3.00 9.32 19.37
CA VAL A 28 2.45 7.99 19.67
C VAL A 28 1.55 8.09 20.91
N GLU A 29 0.27 7.80 20.73
CA GLU A 29 -0.74 7.79 21.80
C GLU A 29 -0.92 6.40 22.41
N GLN A 30 -0.71 5.35 21.61
CA GLN A 30 -0.83 3.96 22.04
C GLN A 30 -0.07 3.01 21.12
N GLU A 31 0.45 1.92 21.71
CA GLU A 31 1.11 0.82 20.98
C GLU A 31 0.37 -0.49 21.20
N LEU A 32 0.27 -1.29 20.13
CA LEU A 32 -0.24 -2.67 20.16
C LEU A 32 0.89 -3.62 19.76
N ASN A 33 1.48 -4.30 20.75
CA ASN A 33 2.72 -5.10 20.60
C ASN A 33 2.49 -6.62 20.66
N ALA A 34 1.24 -7.08 20.73
CA ALA A 34 0.89 -8.51 20.72
C ALA A 34 0.66 -9.04 19.29
N LEU A 35 1.45 -8.54 18.33
CA LEU A 35 1.43 -9.01 16.95
C LEU A 35 2.52 -10.06 16.74
N PRO A 36 2.30 -11.04 15.85
CA PRO A 36 3.38 -11.87 15.36
C PRO A 36 4.45 -11.01 14.65
N PRO A 37 5.66 -11.56 14.44
CA PRO A 37 6.74 -10.83 13.79
C PRO A 37 6.37 -10.28 12.41
N ARG A 38 6.97 -9.12 12.08
CA ARG A 38 6.87 -8.42 10.79
C ARG A 38 5.44 -8.23 10.28
N PRO A 39 4.60 -7.46 11.00
CA PRO A 39 3.43 -6.87 10.38
C PRO A 39 3.90 -5.97 9.23
N HIS A 40 3.25 -6.03 8.07
CA HIS A 40 3.89 -5.54 6.83
C HIS A 40 3.10 -4.45 6.11
N GLU A 41 1.77 -4.55 6.10
CA GLU A 41 0.89 -3.69 5.32
C GLU A 41 -0.28 -3.18 6.15
N LEU A 42 -1.04 -2.23 5.59
CA LEU A 42 -2.18 -1.63 6.28
C LEU A 42 -3.37 -1.37 5.34
N LEU A 43 -4.52 -1.97 5.66
CA LEU A 43 -5.80 -1.64 5.03
C LEU A 43 -6.76 -1.06 6.07
N MET A 44 -7.13 0.21 5.90
CA MET A 44 -8.11 0.90 6.75
C MET A 44 -9.54 0.64 6.26
N LEU A 45 -10.43 0.27 7.19
CA LEU A 45 -11.86 0.06 6.96
C LEU A 45 -12.69 0.92 7.96
N PRO A 46 -12.57 2.25 7.94
CA PRO A 46 -13.13 3.12 8.99
C PRO A 46 -14.66 3.07 9.10
N ALA A 47 -15.37 2.77 8.00
CA ALA A 47 -16.82 2.56 8.03
C ALA A 47 -17.24 1.32 8.84
N LEU A 48 -16.32 0.37 9.02
CA LEU A 48 -16.45 -0.82 9.86
C LEU A 48 -15.64 -0.68 11.16
N GLU A 49 -15.12 0.51 11.43
CA GLU A 49 -14.32 0.85 12.62
C GLU A 49 -13.12 -0.07 12.86
N LYS A 50 -12.54 -0.61 11.79
CA LYS A 50 -11.43 -1.55 11.90
C LYS A 50 -10.35 -1.32 10.85
N ALA A 51 -9.20 -1.95 11.06
CA ALA A 51 -8.15 -2.07 10.08
C ALA A 51 -7.62 -3.50 10.03
N TYR A 52 -7.06 -3.87 8.89
CA TYR A 52 -6.37 -5.13 8.67
C TYR A 52 -4.88 -4.88 8.54
N VAL A 53 -4.10 -5.65 9.29
CA VAL A 53 -2.64 -5.63 9.26
C VAL A 53 -2.13 -7.03 8.90
N PRO A 54 -1.73 -7.25 7.65
CA PRO A 54 -1.22 -8.51 7.17
C PRO A 54 0.09 -8.91 7.88
N ILE A 55 0.17 -10.19 8.25
CA ILE A 55 1.32 -10.79 8.92
C ILE A 55 2.11 -11.58 7.88
N TYR A 56 3.13 -10.93 7.32
CA TYR A 56 3.88 -11.44 6.18
C TYR A 56 4.77 -12.65 6.52
N GLY A 57 5.35 -12.67 7.72
CA GLY A 57 6.30 -13.68 8.18
C GLY A 57 7.74 -13.18 8.21
N ASP A 58 8.71 -14.08 8.40
CA ASP A 58 10.10 -13.73 8.75
C ASP A 58 11.03 -13.43 7.55
N GLY A 59 10.44 -13.09 6.40
CA GLY A 59 11.15 -12.83 5.14
C GLY A 59 11.11 -11.39 4.63
N VAL A 60 11.64 -11.20 3.43
CA VAL A 60 11.40 -10.04 2.55
C VAL A 60 10.73 -10.53 1.28
N HIS A 61 10.19 -9.63 0.46
CA HIS A 61 9.65 -9.97 -0.85
C HIS A 61 10.68 -10.77 -1.69
N GLY A 62 10.20 -11.79 -2.41
CA GLY A 62 11.04 -12.72 -3.19
C GLY A 62 11.83 -13.74 -2.36
N ASP A 63 12.05 -13.51 -1.06
CA ASP A 63 12.82 -14.38 -0.15
C ASP A 63 12.15 -14.46 1.24
N ASN A 64 11.04 -15.22 1.30
CA ASN A 64 10.29 -15.47 2.52
C ASN A 64 10.22 -16.97 2.85
N PRO A 65 11.22 -17.51 3.57
CA PRO A 65 11.29 -18.94 3.88
C PRO A 65 10.28 -19.39 4.95
N HIS A 66 9.75 -18.46 5.76
CA HIS A 66 8.78 -18.73 6.82
C HIS A 66 7.57 -17.80 6.69
N PRO A 67 6.77 -17.95 5.61
CA PRO A 67 5.69 -17.02 5.35
C PRO A 67 4.56 -17.19 6.36
N GLY A 68 4.04 -16.07 6.83
CA GLY A 68 2.81 -16.00 7.62
C GLY A 68 1.58 -16.28 6.76
N HIS A 69 0.44 -16.42 7.43
CA HIS A 69 -0.85 -16.72 6.79
C HIS A 69 -2.00 -16.03 7.53
N LYS A 70 -1.70 -14.97 8.30
CA LYS A 70 -2.67 -14.31 9.17
C LYS A 70 -2.82 -12.83 8.81
N ILE A 71 -3.99 -12.29 9.11
CA ILE A 71 -4.24 -10.85 9.11
C ILE A 71 -4.69 -10.48 10.53
N ALA A 72 -4.01 -9.54 11.17
CA ALA A 72 -4.49 -8.98 12.43
C ALA A 72 -5.67 -8.04 12.18
N VAL A 73 -6.74 -8.18 12.96
CA VAL A 73 -7.90 -7.30 12.94
C VAL A 73 -7.76 -6.29 14.07
N ILE A 74 -7.57 -5.03 13.72
CA ILE A 74 -7.42 -3.93 14.67
C ILE A 74 -8.77 -3.21 14.81
N ASP A 75 -9.29 -3.08 16.03
CA ASP A 75 -10.44 -2.22 16.33
C ASP A 75 -9.93 -0.78 16.48
N LEU A 76 -10.39 0.12 15.61
CA LEU A 76 -9.95 1.52 15.57
C LEU A 76 -10.58 2.35 16.69
N ARG A 77 -11.80 2.01 17.12
CA ARG A 77 -12.51 2.74 18.16
C ARG A 77 -11.94 2.38 19.53
N GLN A 78 -11.83 1.10 19.82
CA GLN A 78 -11.29 0.57 21.07
C GLN A 78 -9.76 0.63 21.12
N ARG A 79 -9.10 0.75 19.97
CA ARG A 79 -7.65 0.70 19.82
C ARG A 79 -7.08 -0.60 20.39
N THR A 80 -7.57 -1.73 19.91
CA THR A 80 -7.19 -3.07 20.37
C THR A 80 -7.00 -4.03 19.21
N ILE A 81 -6.28 -5.13 19.45
CA ILE A 81 -6.27 -6.28 18.52
C ILE A 81 -7.51 -7.13 18.83
N LYS A 82 -8.47 -7.17 17.91
CA LYS A 82 -9.71 -7.94 18.05
C LYS A 82 -9.47 -9.44 17.85
N GLY A 83 -8.53 -9.79 16.98
CA GLY A 83 -8.21 -11.17 16.64
C GLY A 83 -7.43 -11.28 15.34
N PHE A 84 -7.46 -12.46 14.74
CA PHE A 84 -6.76 -12.76 13.50
C PHE A 84 -7.65 -13.52 12.53
N ILE A 85 -7.57 -13.16 11.25
CA ILE A 85 -8.10 -13.96 10.14
C ILE A 85 -7.02 -14.95 9.74
N ASP A 86 -7.36 -16.23 9.63
CA ASP A 86 -6.46 -17.26 9.10
C ASP A 86 -6.76 -17.47 7.61
N LEU A 87 -5.74 -17.32 6.78
CA LEU A 87 -5.82 -17.48 5.32
C LEU A 87 -5.34 -18.84 4.83
N SER A 88 -4.93 -19.74 5.73
CA SER A 88 -4.41 -21.06 5.36
C SER A 88 -5.31 -21.77 4.33
N PRO A 89 -4.75 -22.35 3.26
CA PRO A 89 -3.32 -22.57 3.03
C PRO A 89 -2.57 -21.41 2.36
N LEU A 90 -3.20 -20.25 2.14
CA LEU A 90 -2.56 -19.08 1.53
C LEU A 90 -1.48 -18.49 2.46
N ARG A 91 -0.43 -17.96 1.85
CA ARG A 91 0.81 -17.56 2.51
C ARG A 91 1.29 -16.18 2.05
N ALA A 92 2.05 -15.52 2.92
CA ALA A 92 2.65 -14.21 2.71
C ALA A 92 1.60 -13.15 2.33
N PRO A 93 0.59 -12.89 3.19
CA PRO A 93 -0.38 -11.84 2.92
C PRO A 93 0.32 -10.46 2.93
N HIS A 94 0.11 -9.68 1.88
CA HIS A 94 0.72 -8.37 1.68
C HIS A 94 -0.35 -7.29 1.47
N SER A 95 -0.43 -6.63 0.32
CA SER A 95 -1.33 -5.48 0.15
C SER A 95 -2.80 -5.91 -0.05
N GLY A 96 -3.73 -5.09 0.42
CA GLY A 96 -5.15 -5.32 0.18
C GLY A 96 -5.94 -4.04 -0.10
N GLN A 97 -7.10 -4.17 -0.76
CA GLN A 97 -8.02 -3.08 -1.05
C GLN A 97 -9.48 -3.50 -0.83
N LEU A 98 -10.30 -2.53 -0.40
CA LEU A 98 -11.76 -2.71 -0.29
C LEU A 98 -12.41 -2.50 -1.66
N GLY A 99 -13.09 -3.53 -2.15
CA GLY A 99 -13.93 -3.51 -3.33
C GLY A 99 -15.22 -2.71 -3.14
N ARG A 100 -15.81 -2.25 -4.25
CA ARG A 100 -17.11 -1.56 -4.22
C ARG A 100 -18.28 -2.50 -3.91
N ASP A 101 -18.06 -3.80 -4.04
CA ASP A 101 -18.96 -4.87 -3.61
C ASP A 101 -18.89 -5.12 -2.08
N GLY A 102 -18.01 -4.41 -1.37
CA GLY A 102 -17.84 -4.53 0.07
C GLY A 102 -16.89 -5.65 0.50
N LYS A 103 -16.25 -6.36 -0.43
CA LYS A 103 -15.27 -7.40 -0.12
C LYS A 103 -13.85 -6.83 -0.08
N VAL A 104 -12.99 -7.43 0.73
CA VAL A 104 -11.56 -7.12 0.74
C VAL A 104 -10.85 -8.08 -0.20
N TYR A 105 -10.08 -7.52 -1.12
CA TYR A 105 -9.16 -8.26 -1.98
C TYR A 105 -7.75 -8.07 -1.45
N LEU A 106 -7.05 -9.15 -1.14
CA LEU A 106 -5.72 -9.10 -0.54
C LEU A 106 -4.76 -10.07 -1.25
N CYS A 107 -3.56 -9.60 -1.58
CA CYS A 107 -2.54 -10.41 -2.23
C CYS A 107 -1.87 -11.35 -1.22
N CYS A 108 -1.67 -12.61 -1.62
CA CYS A 108 -0.92 -13.64 -0.88
C CYS A 108 0.25 -14.10 -1.76
N GLU A 109 1.45 -13.56 -1.52
CA GLU A 109 2.52 -13.54 -2.52
C GLU A 109 3.04 -14.93 -2.88
N ASN A 110 3.52 -15.67 -1.88
CA ASN A 110 4.05 -17.02 -2.06
C ASN A 110 2.99 -18.04 -2.49
N SER A 111 1.71 -17.64 -2.53
CA SER A 111 0.62 -18.46 -3.05
C SER A 111 0.17 -18.06 -4.45
N ALA A 112 0.73 -16.98 -5.01
CA ALA A 112 0.31 -16.38 -6.27
C ALA A 112 -1.22 -16.27 -6.36
N ALA A 113 -1.84 -15.68 -5.34
CA ALA A 113 -3.30 -15.64 -5.24
C ALA A 113 -3.80 -14.37 -4.59
N VAL A 114 -5.04 -13.98 -4.92
CA VAL A 114 -5.80 -12.97 -4.20
C VAL A 114 -6.81 -13.65 -3.28
N ALA A 115 -6.70 -13.42 -1.98
CA ALA A 115 -7.73 -13.75 -0.99
C ALA A 115 -8.90 -12.77 -1.12
N VAL A 116 -10.13 -13.28 -1.14
CA VAL A 116 -11.36 -12.48 -1.09
C VAL A 116 -12.01 -12.71 0.27
N ILE A 117 -12.10 -11.65 1.05
CA ILE A 117 -12.48 -11.68 2.47
C ILE A 117 -13.76 -10.87 2.66
N ASP A 118 -14.72 -11.41 3.42
CA ASP A 118 -15.86 -10.65 3.91
C ASP A 118 -15.46 -9.85 5.16
N PRO A 119 -15.44 -8.51 5.10
CA PRO A 119 -15.08 -7.69 6.24
C PRO A 119 -16.23 -7.48 7.24
N LEU A 120 -17.42 -8.01 7.04
CA LEU A 120 -18.46 -8.02 8.08
C LEU A 120 -18.26 -9.20 9.04
N THR A 121 -17.82 -10.34 8.52
CA THR A 121 -17.63 -11.58 9.29
C THR A 121 -16.17 -11.92 9.60
N ASP A 122 -15.20 -11.19 9.03
CA ASP A 122 -13.77 -11.47 9.18
C ASP A 122 -13.37 -12.86 8.62
N THR A 123 -14.00 -13.29 7.50
CA THR A 123 -13.80 -14.64 6.94
C THR A 123 -13.31 -14.64 5.50
N LEU A 124 -12.37 -15.53 5.18
CA LEU A 124 -11.99 -15.86 3.81
C LEU A 124 -13.18 -16.53 3.09
N GLU A 125 -13.63 -15.94 1.99
CA GLU A 125 -14.75 -16.48 1.20
C GLU A 125 -14.26 -17.32 0.02
N LYS A 126 -13.25 -16.83 -0.69
CA LYS A 126 -12.63 -17.53 -1.81
C LYS A 126 -11.22 -17.02 -2.09
N GLN A 127 -10.56 -17.67 -3.03
CA GLN A 127 -9.27 -17.24 -3.58
C GLN A 127 -9.35 -17.15 -5.11
N ILE A 128 -8.59 -16.23 -5.68
CA ILE A 128 -8.39 -16.09 -7.12
C ILE A 128 -6.93 -16.46 -7.39
N ALA A 129 -6.69 -17.60 -8.03
CA ALA A 129 -5.34 -18.00 -8.43
C ALA A 129 -4.84 -17.09 -9.56
N LEU A 130 -3.58 -16.67 -9.50
CA LEU A 130 -2.95 -15.78 -10.47
C LEU A 130 -1.93 -16.56 -11.32
N PRO A 131 -1.72 -16.18 -12.59
CA PRO A 131 -0.73 -16.78 -13.47
C PRO A 131 0.64 -16.13 -13.23
N SER A 132 1.14 -16.23 -12.00
CA SER A 132 2.37 -15.58 -11.53
C SER A 132 3.17 -16.54 -10.65
N HIS A 133 4.48 -16.33 -10.53
CA HIS A 133 5.29 -16.99 -9.51
C HIS A 133 5.01 -16.39 -8.13
N ASN A 134 5.15 -15.07 -8.01
CA ASN A 134 4.84 -14.30 -6.81
C ASN A 134 4.12 -13.00 -7.23
N ALA A 135 2.89 -12.81 -6.78
CA ALA A 135 2.22 -11.52 -6.90
C ALA A 135 2.53 -10.69 -5.64
N HIS A 136 2.78 -9.38 -5.75
CA HIS A 136 3.22 -8.58 -4.61
C HIS A 136 2.13 -7.58 -4.20
N ARG A 137 1.90 -6.55 -5.02
CA ARG A 137 0.87 -5.53 -4.75
C ARG A 137 -0.35 -5.66 -5.64
N LEU A 138 -1.46 -5.05 -5.21
CA LEU A 138 -2.67 -4.95 -6.04
C LEU A 138 -3.30 -3.57 -6.01
N THR A 139 -4.05 -3.26 -7.08
CA THR A 139 -4.92 -2.10 -7.13
C THR A 139 -6.24 -2.39 -7.82
N LEU A 140 -7.31 -1.73 -7.36
CA LEU A 140 -8.60 -1.74 -8.02
C LEU A 140 -8.72 -0.57 -9.00
N SER A 141 -9.43 -0.81 -10.11
CA SER A 141 -9.98 0.27 -10.91
C SER A 141 -10.98 1.11 -10.10
N PRO A 142 -11.14 2.42 -10.36
CA PRO A 142 -12.13 3.25 -9.66
C PRO A 142 -13.55 2.72 -9.78
N SER A 143 -13.90 2.05 -10.88
CA SER A 143 -15.22 1.42 -11.04
C SER A 143 -15.41 0.17 -10.15
N GLY A 144 -14.35 -0.38 -9.58
CA GLY A 144 -14.36 -1.65 -8.84
C GLY A 144 -14.51 -2.90 -9.72
N ARG A 145 -14.56 -2.74 -11.05
CA ARG A 145 -14.84 -3.84 -11.99
C ARG A 145 -13.60 -4.64 -12.38
N LYS A 146 -12.43 -4.03 -12.29
CA LYS A 146 -11.14 -4.69 -12.53
C LYS A 146 -10.23 -4.57 -11.32
N LEU A 147 -9.50 -5.64 -11.06
CA LEU A 147 -8.36 -5.71 -10.15
C LEU A 147 -7.10 -5.95 -10.99
N PHE A 148 -6.01 -5.32 -10.58
CA PHE A 148 -4.69 -5.45 -11.19
C PHE A 148 -3.72 -5.92 -10.13
N THR A 149 -3.05 -7.04 -10.33
CA THR A 149 -1.94 -7.47 -9.47
C THR A 149 -0.63 -7.19 -10.19
N GLU A 150 0.28 -6.61 -9.44
CA GLU A 150 1.65 -6.38 -9.85
C GLU A 150 2.47 -7.61 -9.44
N ASN A 151 3.17 -8.18 -10.41
CA ASN A 151 3.94 -9.40 -10.28
C ASN A 151 5.42 -9.05 -10.54
N GLU A 152 6.10 -8.62 -9.47
CA GLU A 152 7.40 -7.93 -9.47
C GLU A 152 8.44 -8.65 -10.34
N GLU A 153 8.78 -9.89 -10.00
CA GLU A 153 9.82 -10.66 -10.69
C GLU A 153 9.37 -11.20 -12.06
N ASP A 154 8.07 -11.27 -12.29
CA ASP A 154 7.48 -11.73 -13.55
C ASP A 154 7.41 -10.62 -14.60
N ALA A 155 7.75 -9.38 -14.25
CA ALA A 155 7.62 -8.22 -15.12
C ALA A 155 6.22 -8.11 -15.75
N SER A 156 5.17 -8.38 -14.96
CA SER A 156 3.80 -8.43 -15.48
C SER A 156 2.75 -7.84 -14.55
N ILE A 157 1.63 -7.41 -15.13
CA ILE A 157 0.41 -7.05 -14.39
C ILE A 157 -0.72 -8.00 -14.80
N THR A 158 -1.20 -8.83 -13.88
CA THR A 158 -2.38 -9.64 -14.13
C THR A 158 -3.64 -8.79 -14.01
N VAL A 159 -4.55 -8.91 -14.97
CA VAL A 159 -5.83 -8.22 -14.99
C VAL A 159 -6.95 -9.20 -14.67
N VAL A 160 -7.69 -8.93 -13.60
CA VAL A 160 -8.83 -9.73 -13.16
C VAL A 160 -10.11 -8.91 -13.33
N ASP A 161 -11.08 -9.45 -14.06
CA ASP A 161 -12.45 -8.94 -14.12
C ASP A 161 -13.25 -9.45 -12.92
N LEU A 162 -13.76 -8.51 -12.13
CA LEU A 162 -14.54 -8.74 -10.91
C LEU A 162 -16.06 -8.70 -11.15
N CYS A 163 -16.51 -8.59 -12.40
CA CYS A 163 -17.96 -8.63 -12.71
C CYS A 163 -18.55 -10.03 -12.56
N GLU A 164 -17.71 -11.06 -12.67
CA GLU A 164 -18.09 -12.44 -12.44
C GLU A 164 -17.77 -12.80 -10.99
N ALA A 165 -18.64 -13.58 -10.35
CA ALA A 165 -18.53 -13.90 -8.93
C ALA A 165 -17.18 -14.55 -8.59
N GLU A 166 -16.57 -15.32 -9.50
CA GLU A 166 -15.30 -16.00 -9.24
C GLU A 166 -14.07 -15.10 -9.43
N GLY A 167 -14.19 -13.97 -10.10
CA GLY A 167 -13.04 -13.20 -10.59
C GLY A 167 -12.36 -13.94 -11.75
N ARG A 168 -12.40 -13.36 -12.96
CA ARG A 168 -11.84 -14.00 -14.16
C ARG A 168 -10.59 -13.28 -14.61
N ILE A 169 -9.48 -14.01 -14.79
CA ILE A 169 -8.29 -13.43 -15.43
C ILE A 169 -8.64 -13.14 -16.89
N ILE A 170 -8.43 -11.89 -17.31
CA ILE A 170 -8.75 -11.44 -18.68
C ILE A 170 -7.52 -11.00 -19.47
N ASP A 171 -6.39 -10.75 -18.79
CA ASP A 171 -5.14 -10.42 -19.45
C ASP A 171 -3.95 -10.60 -18.49
N ASN A 172 -2.74 -10.69 -19.05
CA ASN A 172 -1.48 -10.57 -18.33
C ASN A 172 -0.56 -9.61 -19.11
N ILE A 173 -0.48 -8.37 -18.65
CA ILE A 173 0.23 -7.29 -19.32
C ILE A 173 1.72 -7.49 -19.09
N LEU A 174 2.50 -7.71 -20.15
CA LEU A 174 3.97 -7.80 -20.05
C LEU A 174 4.60 -6.41 -20.07
N LEU A 175 5.54 -6.18 -19.15
CA LEU A 175 6.33 -4.97 -19.03
C LEU A 175 7.77 -5.24 -19.53
N PRO A 176 8.56 -4.19 -19.84
CA PRO A 176 9.92 -4.35 -20.35
C PRO A 176 10.91 -4.94 -19.33
N GLY A 177 10.56 -4.93 -18.04
CA GLY A 177 11.39 -5.36 -16.92
C GLY A 177 10.56 -5.45 -15.65
N PRO A 178 11.16 -5.92 -14.54
CA PRO A 178 10.48 -6.07 -13.26
C PRO A 178 9.91 -4.73 -12.75
N ILE A 179 8.87 -4.82 -11.95
CA ILE A 179 8.10 -3.69 -11.42
C ILE A 179 7.96 -3.83 -9.90
N ALA A 180 7.51 -2.80 -9.17
CA ALA A 180 7.35 -2.90 -7.70
C ALA A 180 6.10 -2.19 -7.16
N GLY A 181 5.95 -0.91 -7.44
CA GLY A 181 4.78 -0.13 -7.04
C GLY A 181 3.69 -0.20 -8.11
N ILE A 182 2.41 -0.25 -7.72
CA ILE A 182 1.27 -0.09 -8.64
C ILE A 182 0.17 0.77 -8.03
N ALA A 183 -0.40 1.68 -8.82
CA ALA A 183 -1.55 2.48 -8.41
C ALA A 183 -2.46 2.81 -9.59
N ALA A 184 -3.77 2.67 -9.41
CA ALA A 184 -4.76 3.11 -10.38
C ALA A 184 -5.10 4.60 -10.21
N SER A 185 -5.07 5.38 -11.30
CA SER A 185 -5.50 6.78 -11.24
C SER A 185 -6.99 6.88 -10.89
N PRO A 186 -7.39 7.67 -9.88
CA PRO A 186 -8.80 7.92 -9.58
C PRO A 186 -9.53 8.65 -10.71
N LYS A 187 -8.81 9.47 -11.49
CA LYS A 187 -9.37 10.38 -12.49
C LYS A 187 -9.23 9.91 -13.94
N HIS A 188 -8.10 9.30 -14.26
CA HIS A 188 -7.70 9.03 -15.63
C HIS A 188 -7.66 7.53 -15.92
N PRO A 189 -7.80 7.09 -17.19
CA PRO A 189 -7.95 5.67 -17.55
C PRO A 189 -6.65 4.85 -17.50
N TYR A 190 -5.71 5.16 -16.61
CA TYR A 190 -4.41 4.48 -16.53
C TYR A 190 -4.07 3.97 -15.12
N LEU A 191 -3.10 3.07 -15.11
CA LEU A 191 -2.29 2.68 -13.95
C LEU A 191 -0.92 3.36 -14.07
N VAL A 192 -0.30 3.61 -12.94
CA VAL A 192 1.13 3.92 -12.86
C VAL A 192 1.80 2.79 -12.09
N THR A 193 2.93 2.31 -12.60
CA THR A 193 3.77 1.34 -11.91
C THR A 193 5.24 1.76 -11.99
N SER A 194 6.01 1.52 -10.93
CA SER A 194 7.45 1.79 -10.95
C SER A 194 8.21 0.62 -11.55
N ALA A 195 9.24 0.90 -12.34
CA ALA A 195 10.22 -0.11 -12.70
C ALA A 195 11.07 -0.44 -11.46
N ALA A 196 11.34 -1.72 -11.22
CA ALA A 196 12.17 -2.19 -10.11
C ALA A 196 13.67 -2.24 -10.46
N ASP A 197 14.03 -1.99 -11.73
CA ASP A 197 15.39 -2.05 -12.26
C ASP A 197 15.91 -0.70 -12.81
N ALA A 198 15.08 0.33 -12.82
CA ALA A 198 15.44 1.66 -13.33
C ALA A 198 14.65 2.78 -12.62
N PRO A 199 15.21 4.01 -12.53
CA PRO A 199 14.53 5.19 -12.00
C PRO A 199 13.48 5.73 -13.00
N LEU A 200 12.42 4.96 -13.24
CA LEU A 200 11.32 5.36 -14.12
C LEU A 200 9.98 4.76 -13.71
N LEU A 201 8.91 5.36 -14.22
CA LEU A 201 7.55 4.87 -14.11
C LEU A 201 7.01 4.44 -15.48
N TYR A 202 6.24 3.36 -15.52
CA TYR A 202 5.40 2.99 -16.65
C TYR A 202 3.97 3.46 -16.43
N VAL A 203 3.39 4.10 -17.45
CA VAL A 203 1.97 4.45 -17.48
C VAL A 203 1.24 3.48 -18.40
N VAL A 204 0.31 2.72 -17.86
CA VAL A 204 -0.39 1.63 -18.56
C VAL A 204 -1.86 1.97 -18.71
N ASP A 205 -2.39 1.91 -19.93
CA ASP A 205 -3.81 2.10 -20.19
C ASP A 205 -4.66 0.94 -19.65
N ARG A 206 -5.67 1.22 -18.83
CA ARG A 206 -6.51 0.18 -18.20
C ARG A 206 -7.52 -0.48 -19.13
N GLN A 207 -7.74 0.10 -20.32
CA GLN A 207 -8.71 -0.41 -21.27
C GLN A 207 -8.03 -1.24 -22.35
N SER A 208 -7.00 -0.67 -22.97
CA SER A 208 -6.22 -1.33 -24.03
C SER A 208 -5.09 -2.21 -23.51
N HIS A 209 -4.75 -2.11 -22.22
CA HIS A 209 -3.69 -2.89 -21.57
C HIS A 209 -2.32 -2.67 -22.22
N ARG A 210 -2.06 -1.45 -22.67
CA ARG A 210 -0.81 -1.05 -23.33
C ARG A 210 -0.07 0.02 -22.55
N ILE A 211 1.25 -0.05 -22.55
CA ILE A 211 2.11 1.02 -22.06
C ILE A 211 1.93 2.24 -22.97
N ARG A 212 1.53 3.36 -22.38
CA ARG A 212 1.32 4.64 -23.07
C ARG A 212 2.53 5.56 -22.97
N GLN A 213 3.25 5.48 -21.86
CA GLN A 213 4.31 6.41 -21.53
C GLN A 213 5.32 5.76 -20.58
N ARG A 214 6.58 6.20 -20.71
CA ARG A 214 7.64 5.99 -19.73
C ARG A 214 8.02 7.36 -19.18
N ILE A 215 8.10 7.50 -17.87
CA ILE A 215 8.44 8.75 -17.19
C ILE A 215 9.74 8.52 -16.43
N THR A 216 10.82 9.17 -16.84
CA THR A 216 12.10 9.09 -16.11
C THR A 216 12.05 9.92 -14.85
N LEU A 217 12.75 9.47 -13.81
CA LEU A 217 12.87 10.12 -12.52
C LEU A 217 14.30 10.67 -12.34
N PRO A 218 14.61 11.86 -12.91
CA PRO A 218 15.98 12.38 -12.91
C PRO A 218 16.53 12.70 -11.50
N GLY A 219 15.65 12.86 -10.51
CA GLY A 219 16.02 13.02 -9.09
C GLY A 219 16.34 11.72 -8.37
N HIS A 220 16.18 10.56 -9.00
CA HIS A 220 16.42 9.24 -8.42
C HIS A 220 17.63 8.59 -9.09
N GLN A 221 18.52 8.03 -8.29
CA GLN A 221 19.62 7.18 -8.74
C GLN A 221 19.25 5.69 -8.69
N LYS A 222 18.23 5.35 -7.91
CA LYS A 222 17.70 4.00 -7.74
C LYS A 222 16.24 3.90 -8.24
N PRO A 223 15.72 2.67 -8.39
CA PRO A 223 14.30 2.43 -8.63
C PRO A 223 13.39 3.04 -7.56
N CYS A 224 12.09 3.10 -7.84
CA CYS A 224 11.06 3.44 -6.85
C CYS A 224 10.35 2.17 -6.37
N GLN A 225 10.07 2.09 -5.07
CA GLN A 225 9.37 0.96 -4.49
C GLN A 225 7.84 1.15 -4.48
N VAL A 226 7.38 2.38 -4.25
CA VAL A 226 5.95 2.65 -4.04
C VAL A 226 5.50 3.84 -4.89
N VAL A 227 4.30 3.73 -5.45
CA VAL A 227 3.56 4.84 -6.04
C VAL A 227 2.18 4.96 -5.38
N ARG A 228 1.74 6.19 -5.09
CA ARG A 228 0.44 6.47 -4.44
C ARG A 228 -0.23 7.69 -5.03
N PHE A 229 -1.49 7.55 -5.45
CA PHE A 229 -2.35 8.70 -5.72
C PHE A 229 -2.93 9.24 -4.41
N SER A 230 -3.06 10.56 -4.32
CA SER A 230 -4.00 11.18 -3.39
C SER A 230 -5.44 10.69 -3.67
N ALA A 231 -6.31 10.69 -2.66
CA ALA A 231 -7.69 10.21 -2.81
C ALA A 231 -8.47 10.92 -3.94
N SER A 232 -8.21 12.22 -4.12
CA SER A 232 -8.76 13.03 -5.22
C SER A 232 -8.20 12.70 -6.61
N GLY A 233 -7.02 12.08 -6.68
CA GLY A 233 -6.24 11.91 -7.90
C GLY A 233 -5.48 13.16 -8.37
N ASP A 234 -5.48 14.27 -7.62
CA ASP A 234 -4.79 15.54 -7.96
C ASP A 234 -3.27 15.46 -7.89
N ARG A 235 -2.77 14.46 -7.18
CA ARG A 235 -1.35 14.23 -6.91
C ARG A 235 -1.03 12.75 -6.98
N LEU A 236 0.18 12.46 -7.45
CA LEU A 236 0.85 11.18 -7.33
C LEU A 236 2.20 11.41 -6.63
N VAL A 237 2.59 10.50 -5.75
CA VAL A 237 3.97 10.43 -5.25
C VAL A 237 4.61 9.13 -5.74
N ALA A 238 5.87 9.21 -6.16
CA ALA A 238 6.78 8.09 -6.34
C ALA A 238 7.82 8.11 -5.21
N ILE A 239 7.98 7.01 -4.51
CA ILE A 239 8.84 6.87 -3.32
C ILE A 239 10.03 5.99 -3.69
N GLY A 240 11.25 6.52 -3.49
CA GLY A 240 12.49 5.83 -3.83
C GLY A 240 12.69 4.53 -3.05
N ASP A 241 13.25 3.51 -3.69
CA ASP A 241 13.61 2.25 -3.05
C ASP A 241 14.94 2.39 -2.30
N GLN A 242 14.86 2.40 -0.97
CA GLN A 242 16.00 2.66 -0.06
C GLN A 242 16.71 4.00 -0.31
N GLU A 243 16.24 4.81 -1.24
CA GLU A 243 16.77 6.12 -1.61
C GLU A 243 15.95 7.20 -0.90
N PRO A 244 16.57 8.13 -0.15
CA PRO A 244 15.87 9.11 0.68
C PRO A 244 15.27 10.26 -0.14
N VAL A 245 14.47 9.94 -1.16
CA VAL A 245 13.85 10.90 -2.08
C VAL A 245 12.46 10.44 -2.48
N VAL A 246 11.56 11.42 -2.63
CA VAL A 246 10.27 11.24 -3.28
C VAL A 246 10.11 12.23 -4.42
N THR A 247 9.40 11.85 -5.49
CA THR A 247 8.98 12.77 -6.55
C THR A 247 7.47 12.94 -6.51
N LEU A 248 7.01 14.18 -6.52
CA LEU A 248 5.60 14.52 -6.65
C LEU A 248 5.24 14.85 -8.10
N PHE A 249 4.04 14.47 -8.50
CA PHE A 249 3.45 14.77 -9.79
C PHE A 249 2.06 15.37 -9.64
N ASP A 250 1.62 16.14 -10.63
CA ASP A 250 0.22 16.53 -10.78
C ASP A 250 -0.65 15.38 -11.34
N ASP A 251 -1.94 15.63 -11.57
CA ASP A 251 -2.87 14.62 -12.09
C ASP A 251 -2.59 14.20 -13.53
N LEU A 252 -1.85 15.02 -14.29
CA LEU A 252 -1.42 14.73 -15.65
C LEU A 252 -0.02 14.09 -15.72
N LEU A 253 0.54 13.74 -14.56
CA LEU A 253 1.86 13.14 -14.41
C LEU A 253 3.01 14.08 -14.84
N ASN A 254 2.83 15.39 -14.76
CA ASN A 254 3.95 16.33 -14.85
C ASN A 254 4.69 16.36 -13.51
N PRO A 255 6.03 16.24 -13.49
CA PRO A 255 6.80 16.29 -12.26
C PRO A 255 6.70 17.70 -11.65
N LEU A 256 6.33 17.76 -10.37
CA LEU A 256 6.25 18.97 -9.57
C LEU A 256 7.58 19.25 -8.84
N GLY A 257 8.32 18.19 -8.51
CA GLY A 257 9.64 18.31 -7.89
C GLY A 257 9.99 17.10 -7.03
N ASP A 258 11.28 17.02 -6.72
CA ASP A 258 11.87 16.01 -5.84
C ASP A 258 12.04 16.59 -4.44
N ILE A 259 11.76 15.77 -3.42
CA ILE A 259 11.84 16.16 -2.02
C ILE A 259 12.67 15.12 -1.27
N ALA A 260 13.75 15.57 -0.62
CA ALA A 260 14.53 14.73 0.26
C ALA A 260 13.71 14.35 1.50
N VAL A 261 13.74 13.07 1.87
CA VAL A 261 13.05 12.49 3.03
C VAL A 261 14.05 11.73 3.91
N GLY A 262 13.58 11.03 4.94
CA GLY A 262 14.44 10.17 5.76
C GLY A 262 14.90 8.91 5.02
N HIS A 263 15.75 8.12 5.68
CA HIS A 263 16.34 6.92 5.11
C HIS A 263 15.36 5.75 5.01
N ARG A 264 15.51 4.99 3.93
CA ARG A 264 14.66 3.85 3.56
C ARG A 264 13.17 4.22 3.66
N PRO A 265 12.71 5.19 2.86
CA PRO A 265 11.30 5.51 2.79
C PRO A 265 10.55 4.31 2.18
N MET A 266 9.37 3.99 2.73
CA MET A 266 8.58 2.83 2.31
C MET A 266 7.24 3.28 1.71
N ASP A 267 6.20 3.44 2.52
CA ASP A 267 4.90 3.95 2.08
C ASP A 267 4.58 5.31 2.70
N GLY A 268 3.50 5.93 2.24
CA GLY A 268 3.03 7.22 2.72
C GLY A 268 1.55 7.45 2.48
N CYS A 269 0.99 8.46 3.14
CA CYS A 269 -0.40 8.85 2.97
C CYS A 269 -0.58 10.36 2.85
N PHE A 270 -1.44 10.75 1.91
CA PHE A 270 -1.90 12.13 1.79
C PHE A 270 -2.92 12.44 2.88
N SER A 271 -2.91 13.68 3.40
CA SER A 271 -4.02 14.17 4.22
C SER A 271 -5.29 14.29 3.36
N ALA A 272 -6.46 14.13 3.98
CA ALA A 272 -7.75 14.17 3.27
C ALA A 272 -8.02 15.49 2.53
N ASP A 273 -7.44 16.59 3.01
CA ASP A 273 -7.51 17.92 2.40
C ASP A 273 -6.43 18.19 1.33
N ASN A 274 -5.60 17.18 1.01
CA ASN A 274 -4.47 17.26 0.07
C ASN A 274 -3.47 18.38 0.37
N ARG A 275 -3.32 18.80 1.63
CA ARG A 275 -2.33 19.82 2.03
C ARG A 275 -0.99 19.26 2.46
N SER A 276 -0.99 18.01 2.92
CA SER A 276 0.22 17.36 3.42
C SER A 276 0.35 15.92 2.93
N LEU A 277 1.58 15.43 2.96
CA LEU A 277 1.94 14.04 2.71
C LEU A 277 2.86 13.57 3.83
N LEU A 278 2.55 12.43 4.43
CA LEU A 278 3.46 11.74 5.33
C LEU A 278 4.17 10.62 4.58
N ILE A 279 5.47 10.50 4.78
CA ILE A 279 6.29 9.36 4.31
C ILE A 279 6.85 8.63 5.52
N ALA A 280 6.67 7.31 5.59
CA ALA A 280 7.30 6.46 6.59
C ALA A 280 8.77 6.22 6.23
N ASN A 281 9.69 6.59 7.11
CA ASN A 281 11.12 6.35 6.93
C ASN A 281 11.52 5.14 7.78
N GLU A 282 11.41 3.92 7.23
CA GLU A 282 11.63 2.67 7.97
C GLU A 282 13.07 2.55 8.48
N GLY A 283 14.03 3.19 7.81
CA GLY A 283 15.44 3.19 8.24
C GLY A 283 15.70 4.06 9.47
N ASP A 284 14.87 5.08 9.68
CA ASP A 284 15.07 6.08 10.73
C ASP A 284 14.11 5.94 11.92
N GLY A 285 13.08 5.09 11.81
CA GLY A 285 11.99 5.07 12.79
C GLY A 285 11.22 6.40 12.87
N SER A 286 11.19 7.16 11.77
CA SER A 286 10.60 8.50 11.71
C SER A 286 9.60 8.64 10.56
N LEU A 287 8.89 9.75 10.52
CA LEU A 287 8.07 10.17 9.38
C LEU A 287 8.66 11.44 8.77
N SER A 288 8.49 11.65 7.47
CA SER A 288 8.68 12.96 6.83
C SER A 288 7.32 13.60 6.59
N LEU A 289 7.02 14.72 7.26
CA LEU A 289 5.82 15.52 6.98
C LEU A 289 6.14 16.56 5.91
N ILE A 290 5.54 16.40 4.74
CA ILE A 290 5.72 17.26 3.58
C ILE A 290 4.53 18.21 3.47
N ASP A 291 4.81 19.51 3.36
CA ASP A 291 3.83 20.53 2.95
C ASP A 291 3.77 20.57 1.42
N LEU A 292 2.59 20.30 0.85
CA LEU A 292 2.42 20.16 -0.60
C LEU A 292 2.32 21.50 -1.34
N ALA A 293 2.14 22.61 -0.63
CA ALA A 293 2.20 23.95 -1.23
C ALA A 293 3.65 24.47 -1.24
N GLN A 294 4.41 24.20 -0.17
CA GLN A 294 5.81 24.59 -0.04
C GLN A 294 6.79 23.60 -0.70
N MET A 295 6.31 22.40 -1.03
CA MET A 295 7.10 21.32 -1.66
C MET A 295 8.36 20.97 -0.86
N LYS A 296 8.23 20.84 0.46
CA LYS A 296 9.35 20.48 1.35
C LYS A 296 8.88 19.77 2.62
N VAL A 297 9.80 19.03 3.23
CA VAL A 297 9.63 18.52 4.59
C VAL A 297 9.59 19.68 5.59
N ILE A 298 8.57 19.72 6.42
CA ILE A 298 8.36 20.73 7.47
C ILE A 298 8.49 20.17 8.89
N ALA A 299 8.46 18.85 9.05
CA ALA A 299 8.71 18.17 10.32
C ALA A 299 9.15 16.72 10.10
N THR A 300 9.89 16.17 11.08
CA THR A 300 10.37 14.77 11.05
C THR A 300 10.04 14.05 12.38
N PRO A 301 8.76 13.81 12.69
CA PRO A 301 8.37 13.19 13.97
C PRO A 301 8.85 11.74 14.06
N GLN A 302 9.10 11.27 15.28
CA GLN A 302 9.43 9.88 15.54
C GLN A 302 8.18 9.01 15.51
N ALA A 303 8.28 7.82 14.92
CA ALA A 303 7.18 6.87 14.78
C ALA A 303 7.71 5.43 14.82
N GLY A 304 7.99 4.95 16.03
CA GLY A 304 8.43 3.57 16.25
C GLY A 304 9.91 3.33 15.93
N THR A 305 10.25 2.07 15.66
CA THR A 305 11.63 1.62 15.39
C THR A 305 11.90 1.52 13.89
N GLY A 306 10.89 1.17 13.11
CA GLY A 306 10.94 1.08 11.65
C GLY A 306 9.53 1.01 11.09
N CYS A 307 8.85 2.17 11.07
CA CYS A 307 7.54 2.33 10.45
C CYS A 307 7.64 2.10 8.94
N GLU A 308 6.78 1.24 8.41
CA GLU A 308 6.74 0.90 6.98
C GLU A 308 5.56 1.57 6.26
N VAL A 309 4.39 1.57 6.89
CA VAL A 309 3.16 2.13 6.31
C VAL A 309 2.34 2.81 7.39
N LEU A 310 1.62 3.86 7.00
CA LEU A 310 0.69 4.58 7.86
C LEU A 310 -0.48 5.15 7.07
N SER A 311 -1.61 5.33 7.75
CA SER A 311 -2.81 5.93 7.16
C SER A 311 -3.67 6.66 8.18
N TYR A 312 -4.30 7.75 7.75
CA TYR A 312 -5.30 8.46 8.54
C TYR A 312 -6.60 7.66 8.63
N PHE A 313 -7.32 7.82 9.74
CA PHE A 313 -8.71 7.38 9.84
C PHE A 313 -9.60 8.42 10.49
N GLU A 314 -10.87 8.36 10.12
CA GLU A 314 -11.95 9.09 10.76
C GLU A 314 -13.18 8.16 10.89
N LEU A 315 -13.69 8.04 12.11
CA LEU A 315 -14.81 7.22 12.52
C LEU A 315 -16.08 8.08 12.58
N ARG A 316 -17.22 7.46 12.27
CA ARG A 316 -18.53 8.12 12.38
C ARG A 316 -18.94 8.32 13.84
#